data_AF-A0A2P4XXP2-F1
#
_entry.id   AF-A0A2P4XXP2-F1
#
_cell.length_a   1.000
_cell.length_b   1.000
_cell.length_c   1.000
_cell.angle_alpha   90.00
_cell.angle_beta   90.00
_cell.angle_gamma   90.00
#
_symmetry.space_group_name_H-M   'P 1'
#
loop_
_entity.id
_entity.type
_entity.pdbx_description
1 polymer ?
#
loop_
_entity_poly.entity_id
_entity_poly.type
_entity_poly.pdbx_seq_one_letter_code
_entity_poly.pdbx_strand_id
1 'polypeptide(L)'
;RIKPPRNSQRPVPRVFAVFFFAFSVVVWIFANQAITNSNARCSKYPQCVVYAYRWKLHGEVCPCRILIDIDPAPQTYEDWIHPIDVYNTVQALASSGELRALQLINRQLLELPNELLTCRYLSSINLIYTGIQNIPSWAKKFKYLQILHLEGKLGRQNLRTLPEDLFSDMPWLSTVHVAVHPKLGNFPCLSGAPNLQSVTLAWLLELRTLPPFGDLRHLQTLRLVLMPHLEHLPDLSPLIDLSEFTLLRPIQLCCNGFRGTCDLADNFCVENSASGIPAASCFAGEPFLGSVGTQKMFEKFNASICQKLPSDLLVVPGAPTKQTIEMCDSKPFAQCELPGGGIGICYNTRMQVLSCYGDENYITLRRYQIQMGQRCDPILEKWLGCNE
;
A
#
# COMPACT_ATOMS: atom_id res chain seq x y z
N ARG A 1 -48.00 -0.13 -55.06
CA ARG A 1 -47.14 -1.32 -55.19
C ARG A 1 -45.81 -1.01 -54.51
N ILE A 2 -45.57 -1.56 -53.32
CA ILE A 2 -44.34 -1.37 -52.54
C ILE A 2 -43.23 -2.21 -53.22
N LYS A 3 -42.12 -1.58 -53.64
CA LYS A 3 -40.93 -2.31 -54.12
C LYS A 3 -40.28 -3.01 -52.93
N PRO A 4 -40.02 -4.33 -52.98
CA PRO A 4 -39.26 -4.99 -51.92
C PRO A 4 -37.80 -4.51 -51.98
N PRO A 5 -37.11 -4.38 -50.82
CA PRO A 5 -35.71 -3.97 -50.81
C PRO A 5 -34.87 -5.09 -51.43
N ARG A 6 -34.24 -4.78 -52.56
CA ARG A 6 -33.33 -5.68 -53.27
C ARG A 6 -31.94 -5.57 -52.65
N ASN A 7 -31.74 -6.18 -51.49
CA ASN A 7 -30.39 -6.48 -50.99
C ASN A 7 -30.13 -7.97 -51.19
N SER A 8 -29.94 -8.38 -52.44
CA SER A 8 -29.35 -9.68 -52.75
C SER A 8 -27.89 -9.61 -52.32
N GLN A 9 -27.60 -10.18 -51.14
CA GLN A 9 -26.21 -10.44 -50.75
C GLN A 9 -25.61 -11.37 -51.81
N ARG A 10 -24.50 -10.94 -52.42
CA ARG A 10 -23.78 -11.77 -53.38
C ARG A 10 -23.24 -13.00 -52.65
N PRO A 11 -23.42 -14.23 -53.17
CA PRO A 11 -22.94 -15.44 -52.51
C PRO A 11 -21.41 -15.42 -52.44
N VAL A 12 -20.86 -15.70 -51.26
CA VAL A 12 -19.41 -15.81 -51.05
C VAL A 12 -18.89 -17.06 -51.79
N PRO A 13 -17.85 -16.95 -52.64
CA PRO A 13 -17.27 -18.11 -53.32
C PRO A 13 -16.78 -19.17 -52.32
N ARG A 14 -17.04 -20.46 -52.62
CA ARG A 14 -16.72 -21.60 -51.74
C ARG A 14 -15.25 -21.65 -51.30
N VAL A 15 -14.34 -21.18 -52.14
CA VAL A 15 -12.89 -21.12 -51.85
C VAL A 15 -12.59 -20.23 -50.64
N PHE A 16 -13.27 -19.07 -50.52
CA PHE A 16 -13.11 -18.20 -49.36
C PHE A 16 -13.69 -18.84 -48.10
N ALA A 17 -14.84 -19.53 -48.21
CA ALA A 17 -15.42 -20.25 -47.08
C ALA A 17 -14.49 -21.35 -46.55
N VAL A 18 -13.85 -22.12 -47.44
CA VAL A 18 -12.86 -23.15 -47.06
C VAL A 18 -11.64 -22.53 -46.40
N PHE A 19 -11.13 -21.41 -46.92
CA PHE A 19 -10.01 -20.68 -46.31
C PHE A 19 -10.34 -20.22 -44.88
N PHE A 20 -11.50 -19.58 -44.68
CA PHE A 20 -11.91 -19.13 -43.34
C PHE A 20 -12.11 -20.30 -42.38
N PHE A 21 -12.67 -21.41 -42.84
CA PHE A 21 -12.80 -22.62 -42.03
C PHE A 21 -11.44 -23.18 -41.62
N ALA A 22 -10.51 -23.34 -42.57
CA ALA A 22 -9.16 -23.82 -42.29
C ALA A 22 -8.40 -22.88 -41.34
N PHE A 23 -8.47 -21.56 -41.56
CA PHE A 23 -7.90 -20.56 -40.67
C PHE A 23 -8.49 -20.65 -39.26
N SER A 24 -9.81 -20.83 -39.14
CA SER A 24 -10.49 -20.97 -37.84
C SER A 24 -10.04 -22.21 -37.09
N VAL A 25 -9.85 -23.34 -37.79
CA VAL A 25 -9.29 -24.58 -37.22
C VAL A 25 -7.86 -24.35 -36.73
N VAL A 26 -7.01 -23.67 -37.52
CA VAL A 26 -5.63 -23.36 -37.12
C VAL A 26 -5.59 -22.46 -35.88
N VAL A 27 -6.40 -21.41 -35.83
CA VAL A 27 -6.53 -20.52 -34.66
C VAL A 27 -7.00 -21.30 -33.44
N TRP A 28 -7.97 -22.21 -33.61
CA TRP A 28 -8.49 -23.05 -32.53
C TRP A 28 -7.40 -23.98 -31.97
N ILE A 29 -6.67 -24.69 -32.82
CA ILE A 29 -5.55 -25.55 -32.40
C ILE A 29 -4.52 -24.70 -31.65
N PHE A 30 -4.15 -23.55 -32.22
CA PHE A 30 -3.18 -22.63 -31.62
C PHE A 30 -3.60 -22.15 -30.23
N ALA A 31 -4.84 -21.67 -30.10
CA ALA A 31 -5.37 -21.20 -28.83
C ALA A 31 -5.43 -22.33 -27.80
N ASN A 32 -5.93 -23.51 -28.18
CA ASN A 32 -6.08 -24.64 -27.28
C ASN A 32 -4.74 -25.07 -26.68
N GLN A 33 -3.71 -25.27 -27.51
CA GLN A 33 -2.40 -25.66 -27.00
C GLN A 33 -1.73 -24.55 -26.17
N ALA A 34 -1.89 -23.27 -26.56
CA ALA A 34 -1.35 -22.16 -25.78
C ALA A 34 -1.96 -22.13 -24.37
N ILE A 35 -3.26 -22.42 -24.26
CA ILE A 35 -3.96 -22.57 -22.99
C ILE A 35 -3.43 -23.77 -22.22
N THR A 36 -3.46 -24.97 -22.80
CA THR A 36 -3.04 -26.21 -22.14
C THR A 36 -1.59 -26.12 -21.63
N ASN A 37 -0.67 -25.63 -22.47
CA ASN A 37 0.74 -25.52 -22.10
C ASN A 37 0.97 -24.49 -20.99
N SER A 38 0.30 -23.34 -21.05
CA SER A 38 0.48 -22.29 -20.04
C SER A 38 -0.11 -22.72 -18.69
N ASN A 39 -1.29 -23.35 -18.70
CA ASN A 39 -1.90 -23.92 -17.50
C ASN A 39 -0.99 -24.96 -16.84
N ALA A 40 -0.44 -25.89 -17.63
CA ALA A 40 0.44 -26.93 -17.12
C ALA A 40 1.68 -26.33 -16.43
N ARG A 41 2.30 -25.32 -17.04
CA ARG A 41 3.51 -24.66 -16.49
C ARG A 41 3.22 -23.83 -15.24
N CYS A 42 2.09 -23.13 -15.19
CA CYS A 42 1.72 -22.29 -14.05
C CYS A 42 1.02 -23.05 -12.93
N SER A 43 0.61 -24.31 -13.14
CA SER A 43 -0.08 -25.13 -12.13
C SER A 43 0.69 -25.30 -10.82
N LYS A 44 2.04 -25.25 -10.87
CA LYS A 44 2.92 -25.30 -9.70
C LYS A 44 2.86 -24.04 -8.84
N TYR A 45 2.33 -22.94 -9.38
CA TYR A 45 2.36 -21.61 -8.75
C TYR A 45 0.92 -21.07 -8.58
N PRO A 46 0.16 -21.54 -7.57
CA PRO A 46 -1.21 -21.07 -7.32
C PRO A 46 -1.32 -19.55 -7.11
N GLN A 47 -0.27 -18.91 -6.60
CA GLN A 47 -0.13 -17.46 -6.43
C GLN A 47 -0.06 -16.70 -7.77
N CYS A 48 0.21 -17.39 -8.89
CA CYS A 48 0.10 -16.79 -10.21
C CYS A 48 -1.37 -16.82 -10.68
N VAL A 49 -2.14 -15.85 -10.23
CA VAL A 49 -3.60 -15.80 -10.47
C VAL A 49 -3.96 -15.45 -11.91
N VAL A 50 -3.07 -14.77 -12.64
CA VAL A 50 -3.23 -14.49 -14.08
C VAL A 50 -1.89 -14.68 -14.79
N TYR A 51 -1.91 -15.39 -15.92
CA TYR A 51 -0.75 -15.65 -16.76
C TYR A 51 -1.08 -15.46 -18.25
N ALA A 52 -0.05 -15.26 -19.07
CA ALA A 52 -0.20 -15.09 -20.51
C ALA A 52 -0.31 -16.45 -21.22
N TYR A 53 -1.32 -16.62 -22.09
CA TYR A 53 -1.41 -17.82 -22.93
C TYR A 53 -0.38 -17.78 -24.05
N ARG A 54 0.61 -18.67 -24.01
CA ARG A 54 1.68 -18.74 -25.01
C ARG A 54 1.90 -20.16 -25.50
N TRP A 55 2.04 -20.28 -26.82
CA TRP A 55 2.34 -21.55 -27.48
C TRP A 55 3.80 -21.99 -27.25
N LYS A 56 4.76 -21.05 -27.38
CA LYS A 56 6.22 -21.27 -27.20
C LYS A 56 6.83 -20.14 -26.37
N LEU A 57 7.20 -20.42 -25.13
CA LEU A 57 8.37 -19.78 -24.53
C LEU A 57 9.53 -20.75 -24.63
N HIS A 58 10.74 -20.26 -24.90
CA HIS A 58 11.95 -21.04 -24.64
C HIS A 58 12.02 -21.30 -23.12
N GLY A 59 12.02 -22.58 -22.72
CA GLY A 59 12.03 -23.01 -21.32
C GLY A 59 10.67 -23.35 -20.70
N GLU A 60 10.71 -24.02 -19.55
CA GLU A 60 9.58 -24.45 -18.70
C GLU A 60 9.00 -23.32 -17.82
N VAL A 61 9.20 -22.06 -18.21
CA VAL A 61 8.86 -20.92 -17.36
C VAL A 61 7.35 -20.61 -17.41
N CYS A 62 6.75 -20.35 -16.25
CA CYS A 62 5.38 -19.84 -16.14
C CYS A 62 5.32 -18.36 -16.57
N PRO A 63 4.55 -17.99 -17.62
CA PRO A 63 4.44 -16.61 -18.08
C PRO A 63 3.47 -15.79 -17.21
N CYS A 64 3.81 -15.63 -15.94
CA CYS A 64 2.95 -14.98 -14.97
C CYS A 64 2.77 -13.48 -15.25
N ARG A 65 1.54 -13.00 -15.14
CA ARG A 65 1.18 -11.57 -15.29
C ARG A 65 0.78 -10.93 -13.98
N ILE A 66 0.09 -11.65 -13.11
CA ILE A 66 -0.34 -11.15 -11.81
C ILE A 66 0.02 -12.19 -10.76
N LEU A 67 0.92 -11.81 -9.86
CA LEU A 67 1.32 -12.60 -8.70
C LEU A 67 0.64 -11.99 -7.47
N ILE A 68 -0.21 -12.77 -6.82
CA ILE A 68 -0.85 -12.44 -5.55
C ILE A 68 -0.52 -13.54 -4.56
N ASP A 69 0.24 -13.22 -3.52
CA ASP A 69 0.50 -14.11 -2.40
C ASP A 69 0.27 -13.37 -1.09
N ILE A 70 -0.86 -13.67 -0.46
CA ILE A 70 -1.42 -12.94 0.68
C ILE A 70 -1.71 -13.93 1.79
N ASP A 71 -1.24 -13.63 2.99
CA ASP A 71 -1.87 -14.11 4.21
C ASP A 71 -2.54 -12.93 4.91
N PRO A 72 -3.88 -12.86 4.91
CA PRO A 72 -4.59 -11.70 5.45
C PRO A 72 -4.65 -11.72 6.97
N ALA A 73 -4.39 -12.86 7.62
CA ALA A 73 -4.58 -13.04 9.05
C ALA A 73 -3.64 -14.10 9.60
N PRO A 74 -2.33 -13.79 9.74
CA PRO A 74 -1.42 -14.64 10.49
C PRO A 74 -2.01 -14.90 11.89
N GLN A 75 -2.01 -16.15 12.32
CA GLN A 75 -2.70 -16.54 13.57
C GLN A 75 -1.75 -16.60 14.76
N THR A 76 -0.51 -17.04 14.53
CA THR A 76 0.46 -17.24 15.62
C THR A 76 1.57 -16.21 15.60
N TYR A 77 2.25 -16.07 16.74
CA TYR A 77 3.47 -15.26 16.84
C TYR A 77 4.56 -15.77 15.91
N GLU A 78 4.71 -17.09 15.78
CA GLU A 78 5.71 -17.69 14.89
C GLU A 78 5.41 -17.38 13.43
N ASP A 79 4.16 -17.51 12.96
CA ASP A 79 3.80 -17.13 11.58
C ASP A 79 4.04 -15.63 11.32
N TRP A 80 3.79 -14.80 12.33
CA TRP A 80 4.03 -13.37 12.25
C TRP A 80 5.53 -13.03 12.19
N ILE A 81 6.38 -13.66 13.00
CA ILE A 81 7.82 -13.36 13.06
C ILE A 81 8.63 -14.18 12.07
N HIS A 82 8.07 -15.23 11.48
CA HIS A 82 8.71 -16.06 10.46
C HIS A 82 7.76 -16.30 9.28
N PRO A 83 7.30 -15.24 8.59
CA PRO A 83 6.43 -15.40 7.43
C PRO A 83 7.18 -16.13 6.30
N ILE A 84 6.43 -16.83 5.46
CA ILE A 84 6.97 -17.61 4.34
C ILE A 84 7.85 -16.72 3.45
N ASP A 85 9.09 -17.14 3.21
CA ASP A 85 9.99 -16.50 2.26
C ASP A 85 9.59 -16.81 0.82
N VAL A 86 9.33 -15.76 0.06
CA VAL A 86 8.84 -15.86 -1.32
C VAL A 86 9.86 -15.39 -2.35
N TYR A 87 11.13 -15.14 -1.98
CA TYR A 87 12.14 -14.65 -2.91
C TYR A 87 12.26 -15.55 -4.16
N ASN A 88 12.47 -16.84 -3.96
CA ASN A 88 12.60 -17.82 -5.06
C ASN A 88 11.33 -17.94 -5.90
N THR A 89 10.16 -17.75 -5.27
CA THR A 89 8.87 -17.73 -5.96
C THR A 89 8.73 -16.52 -6.86
N VAL A 90 9.01 -15.32 -6.34
CA VAL A 90 8.97 -14.07 -7.11
C VAL A 90 10.00 -14.12 -8.23
N GLN A 91 11.21 -14.60 -7.94
CA GLN A 91 12.26 -14.82 -8.92
C GLN A 91 11.78 -15.69 -10.09
N ALA A 92 11.24 -16.87 -9.79
CA ALA A 92 10.78 -17.81 -10.80
C ALA A 92 9.63 -17.22 -11.66
N LEU A 93 8.66 -16.54 -11.05
CA LEU A 93 7.52 -15.98 -11.76
C LEU A 93 7.87 -14.71 -12.55
N ALA A 94 8.85 -13.93 -12.10
CA ALA A 94 9.37 -12.77 -12.81
C ALA A 94 10.27 -13.14 -13.99
N SER A 95 10.87 -14.34 -14.00
CA SER A 95 11.84 -14.76 -15.02
C SER A 95 11.30 -14.75 -16.47
N SER A 96 9.97 -14.81 -16.64
CA SER A 96 9.34 -14.68 -17.96
C SER A 96 9.34 -13.25 -18.53
N GLY A 97 9.56 -12.23 -17.69
CA GLY A 97 9.42 -10.82 -18.04
C GLY A 97 7.97 -10.36 -18.27
N GLU A 98 6.97 -11.20 -18.01
CA GLU A 98 5.56 -10.91 -18.28
C GLU A 98 4.82 -10.28 -17.09
N LEU A 99 5.46 -10.19 -15.91
CA LEU A 99 4.80 -9.75 -14.69
C LEU A 99 4.37 -8.28 -14.82
N ARG A 100 3.10 -8.02 -14.48
CA ARG A 100 2.44 -6.72 -14.53
C ARG A 100 2.01 -6.23 -13.16
N ALA A 101 1.69 -7.15 -12.25
CA ALA A 101 1.34 -6.81 -10.88
C ALA A 101 1.96 -7.80 -9.90
N LEU A 102 2.53 -7.25 -8.82
CA LEU A 102 3.07 -7.98 -7.68
C LEU A 102 2.35 -7.50 -6.42
N GLN A 103 1.61 -8.39 -5.76
CA GLN A 103 0.95 -8.11 -4.49
C GLN A 103 1.34 -9.17 -3.46
N LEU A 104 2.06 -8.72 -2.43
CA LEU A 104 2.52 -9.53 -1.32
C LEU A 104 2.04 -8.93 0.00
N ILE A 105 1.39 -9.73 0.83
CA ILE A 105 0.96 -9.34 2.17
C ILE A 105 1.34 -10.45 3.16
N ASN A 106 2.06 -10.10 4.23
CA ASN A 106 2.58 -11.05 5.22
C ASN A 106 3.40 -12.19 4.59
N ARG A 107 4.26 -11.85 3.64
CA ARG A 107 5.27 -12.74 3.03
C ARG A 107 6.63 -12.11 3.13
N GLN A 108 7.66 -12.87 3.45
CA GLN A 108 9.00 -12.30 3.51
C GLN A 108 9.56 -12.07 2.10
N LEU A 109 9.89 -10.80 1.81
CA LEU A 109 10.65 -10.39 0.64
C LEU A 109 11.57 -9.23 1.05
N LEU A 110 12.81 -9.56 1.43
CA LEU A 110 13.76 -8.58 1.98
C LEU A 110 14.38 -7.67 0.90
N GLU A 111 14.47 -8.18 -0.33
CA GLU A 111 14.97 -7.48 -1.51
C GLU A 111 14.21 -7.94 -2.78
N LEU A 112 14.19 -7.08 -3.80
CA LEU A 112 13.58 -7.42 -5.09
C LEU A 112 14.55 -8.26 -5.93
N PRO A 113 14.14 -9.45 -6.44
CA PRO A 113 14.99 -10.25 -7.31
C PRO A 113 15.26 -9.53 -8.63
N ASN A 114 16.48 -9.71 -9.18
CA ASN A 114 16.95 -9.02 -10.39
C ASN A 114 16.09 -9.33 -11.63
N GLU A 115 15.41 -10.47 -11.66
CA GLU A 115 14.52 -10.91 -12.73
C GLU A 115 13.35 -9.94 -12.94
N LEU A 116 12.92 -9.23 -11.89
CA LEU A 116 11.90 -8.19 -12.00
C LEU A 116 12.33 -7.05 -12.95
N LEU A 117 13.64 -6.81 -13.12
CA LEU A 117 14.17 -5.85 -14.09
C LEU A 117 13.68 -6.12 -15.52
N THR A 118 13.42 -7.39 -15.85
CA THR A 118 12.94 -7.81 -17.18
C THR A 118 11.46 -7.54 -17.38
N CYS A 119 10.70 -7.35 -16.29
CA CYS A 119 9.26 -7.10 -16.28
C CYS A 119 8.96 -5.63 -16.64
N ARG A 120 9.20 -5.25 -17.90
CA ARG A 120 9.11 -3.85 -18.36
C ARG A 120 7.73 -3.23 -18.22
N TYR A 121 6.67 -4.04 -18.20
CA TYR A 121 5.27 -3.60 -18.10
C TYR A 121 4.70 -3.77 -16.69
N LEU A 122 5.56 -3.85 -15.68
CA LEU A 122 5.13 -3.87 -14.29
C LEU A 122 4.44 -2.54 -13.96
N SER A 123 3.14 -2.62 -13.67
CA SER A 123 2.26 -1.49 -13.41
C SER A 123 1.87 -1.34 -11.94
N SER A 124 2.00 -2.39 -11.13
CA SER A 124 1.64 -2.35 -9.71
C SER A 124 2.61 -3.15 -8.85
N ILE A 125 3.11 -2.53 -7.79
CA ILE A 125 3.87 -3.18 -6.72
C ILE A 125 3.19 -2.84 -5.39
N ASN A 126 2.67 -3.85 -4.71
CA ASN A 126 2.10 -3.74 -3.37
C ASN A 126 2.82 -4.71 -2.44
N LEU A 127 3.67 -4.20 -1.56
CA LEU A 127 4.45 -4.96 -0.59
C LEU A 127 4.05 -4.50 0.81
N ILE A 128 3.22 -5.31 1.49
CA ILE A 128 2.68 -4.98 2.81
C ILE A 128 3.18 -6.02 3.81
N TYR A 129 3.81 -5.55 4.87
CA TYR A 129 4.41 -6.37 5.93
C TYR A 129 5.44 -7.39 5.43
N THR A 130 6.14 -7.08 4.33
CA THR A 130 7.10 -8.01 3.72
C THR A 130 8.49 -7.99 4.33
N GLY A 131 8.78 -6.97 5.15
CA GLY A 131 10.09 -6.75 5.73
C GLY A 131 11.12 -6.26 4.70
N ILE A 132 10.70 -5.74 3.55
CA ILE A 132 11.57 -5.14 2.52
C ILE A 132 12.55 -4.15 3.17
N GLN A 133 13.84 -4.33 2.88
CA GLN A 133 14.92 -3.53 3.46
C GLN A 133 15.59 -2.63 2.44
N ASN A 134 15.58 -3.04 1.16
CA ASN A 134 16.22 -2.30 0.08
C ASN A 134 15.32 -2.28 -1.17
N ILE A 135 15.11 -1.09 -1.73
CA ILE A 135 14.63 -0.94 -3.10
C ILE A 135 15.87 -0.72 -4.00
N PRO A 136 16.13 -1.60 -4.98
CA PRO A 136 17.33 -1.51 -5.79
C PRO A 136 17.29 -0.27 -6.70
N SER A 137 18.46 0.31 -6.98
CA SER A 137 18.59 1.51 -7.83
C SER A 137 18.08 1.31 -9.26
N TRP A 138 18.04 0.06 -9.76
CA TRP A 138 17.48 -0.25 -11.06
C TRP A 138 15.96 -0.14 -11.12
N ALA A 139 15.25 -0.05 -9.98
CA ALA A 139 13.78 0.07 -9.92
C ALA A 139 13.25 1.33 -10.62
N LYS A 140 14.09 2.37 -10.78
CA LYS A 140 13.77 3.56 -11.60
C LYS A 140 13.42 3.24 -13.06
N LYS A 141 13.77 2.04 -13.55
CA LYS A 141 13.46 1.59 -14.92
C LYS A 141 12.01 1.14 -15.11
N PHE A 142 11.20 1.08 -14.04
CA PHE A 142 9.78 0.73 -14.13
C PHE A 142 8.92 1.89 -14.66
N LYS A 143 9.11 2.22 -15.94
CA LYS A 143 8.45 3.37 -16.58
C LYS A 143 6.93 3.29 -16.57
N TYR A 144 6.36 2.09 -16.58
CA TYR A 144 4.91 1.84 -16.63
C TYR A 144 4.28 1.64 -15.24
N LEU A 145 5.05 1.82 -14.17
CA LEU A 145 4.53 1.69 -12.81
C LEU A 145 3.48 2.76 -12.57
N GLN A 146 2.30 2.33 -12.12
CA GLN A 146 1.16 3.18 -11.77
C GLN A 146 0.98 3.28 -10.26
N ILE A 147 1.18 2.16 -9.56
CA ILE A 147 1.00 2.04 -8.12
C ILE A 147 2.26 1.50 -7.47
N LEU A 148 2.76 2.24 -6.48
CA LEU A 148 3.77 1.78 -5.55
C LEU A 148 3.23 1.89 -4.12
N HIS A 149 2.94 0.74 -3.50
CA HIS A 149 2.56 0.64 -2.09
C HIS A 149 3.62 -0.18 -1.35
N LEU A 150 4.38 0.49 -0.49
CA LEU A 150 5.37 -0.11 0.39
C LEU A 150 4.96 0.14 1.83
N GLU A 151 4.56 -0.92 2.54
CA GLU A 151 4.21 -0.85 3.95
C GLU A 151 5.09 -1.80 4.75
N GLY A 152 5.95 -1.23 5.59
CA GLY A 152 6.84 -1.96 6.46
C GLY A 152 6.12 -2.71 7.59
N LYS A 153 6.87 -3.55 8.29
CA LYS A 153 6.39 -4.35 9.42
C LYS A 153 7.03 -3.85 10.71
N LEU A 154 6.22 -3.50 11.71
CA LEU A 154 6.77 -3.07 13.01
C LEU A 154 7.62 -4.19 13.63
N GLY A 155 8.70 -3.80 14.32
CA GLY A 155 9.67 -4.75 14.88
C GLY A 155 10.64 -5.36 13.86
N ARG A 156 10.59 -4.93 12.58
CA ARG A 156 11.57 -5.30 11.54
C ARG A 156 12.46 -4.12 11.16
N GLN A 157 13.53 -4.42 10.43
CA GLN A 157 14.47 -3.41 9.97
C GLN A 157 13.83 -2.38 9.04
N ASN A 158 12.95 -2.84 8.12
CA ASN A 158 12.27 -2.02 7.11
C ASN A 158 13.24 -1.20 6.24
N LEU A 159 12.71 -0.41 5.30
CA LEU A 159 13.49 0.55 4.53
C LEU A 159 14.12 1.61 5.44
N ARG A 160 15.41 1.87 5.22
CA ARG A 160 16.15 3.02 5.80
C ARG A 160 16.43 4.12 4.79
N THR A 161 16.55 3.73 3.53
CA THR A 161 16.79 4.65 2.41
C THR A 161 16.00 4.19 1.19
N LEU A 162 15.78 5.13 0.28
CA LEU A 162 15.29 4.87 -1.08
C LEU A 162 16.31 5.46 -2.06
N PRO A 163 16.48 4.88 -3.27
CA PRO A 163 17.33 5.48 -4.28
C PRO A 163 16.88 6.92 -4.60
N GLU A 164 17.82 7.87 -4.61
CA GLU A 164 17.51 9.31 -4.80
C GLU A 164 16.83 9.60 -6.14
N ASP A 165 17.09 8.78 -7.16
CA ASP A 165 16.57 8.88 -8.52
C ASP A 165 15.42 7.90 -8.80
N LEU A 166 14.82 7.31 -7.76
CA LEU A 166 13.79 6.27 -7.90
C LEU A 166 12.63 6.73 -8.80
N PHE A 167 12.14 7.95 -8.63
CA PHE A 167 11.00 8.49 -9.37
C PHE A 167 11.40 9.41 -10.54
N SER A 168 12.64 9.32 -11.03
CA SER A 168 13.17 10.22 -12.06
C SER A 168 12.56 10.07 -13.46
N ASP A 169 11.97 8.90 -13.79
CA ASP A 169 11.35 8.61 -15.09
C ASP A 169 10.18 7.62 -14.91
N MET A 170 9.12 8.08 -14.24
CA MET A 170 7.91 7.30 -13.96
C MET A 170 6.65 8.04 -14.43
N PRO A 171 6.49 8.26 -15.75
CA PRO A 171 5.41 9.10 -16.29
C PRO A 171 4.01 8.55 -16.04
N TRP A 172 3.86 7.26 -15.72
CA TRP A 172 2.56 6.63 -15.47
C TRP A 172 2.21 6.50 -13.98
N LEU A 173 3.12 6.89 -13.08
CA LEU A 173 2.93 6.73 -11.65
C LEU A 173 1.83 7.67 -11.17
N SER A 174 0.75 7.09 -10.65
CA SER A 174 -0.41 7.83 -10.15
C SER A 174 -0.51 7.78 -8.62
N THR A 175 0.00 6.72 -8.00
CA THR A 175 -0.17 6.48 -6.56
C THR A 175 1.13 6.04 -5.91
N VAL A 176 1.54 6.77 -4.87
CA VAL A 176 2.64 6.39 -3.97
C VAL A 176 2.10 6.30 -2.55
N HIS A 177 2.22 5.12 -1.95
CA HIS A 177 1.94 4.90 -0.55
C HIS A 177 3.16 4.28 0.11
N VAL A 178 3.80 5.02 1.03
CA VAL A 178 4.95 4.54 1.80
C VAL A 178 4.64 4.68 3.28
N ALA A 179 4.57 3.54 3.98
CA ALA A 179 4.12 3.49 5.36
C ALA A 179 4.99 2.59 6.24
N VAL A 180 5.09 2.88 7.54
CA VAL A 180 5.74 2.01 8.54
C VAL A 180 7.25 1.80 8.24
N HIS A 181 7.92 2.89 7.88
CA HIS A 181 9.37 2.92 7.68
C HIS A 181 10.00 3.95 8.64
N PRO A 182 10.06 3.65 9.95
CA PRO A 182 10.40 4.65 10.98
C PRO A 182 11.80 5.22 10.84
N LYS A 183 12.73 4.47 10.23
CA LYS A 183 14.13 4.83 10.00
C LYS A 183 14.40 5.42 8.61
N LEU A 184 13.35 5.70 7.82
CA LEU A 184 13.50 6.33 6.52
C LEU A 184 13.68 7.84 6.71
N GLY A 185 14.93 8.30 6.60
CA GLY A 185 15.30 9.70 6.88
C GLY A 185 15.18 10.66 5.70
N ASN A 186 15.06 10.14 4.46
CA ASN A 186 14.97 10.95 3.23
C ASN A 186 13.97 10.33 2.25
N PHE A 187 13.33 11.19 1.45
CA PHE A 187 12.38 10.77 0.42
C PHE A 187 12.82 11.26 -0.97
N PRO A 188 12.87 10.39 -2.01
CA PRO A 188 13.34 10.77 -3.35
C PRO A 188 12.47 11.82 -4.02
N CYS A 189 13.06 12.63 -4.90
CA CYS A 189 12.34 13.66 -5.64
C CYS A 189 11.29 13.04 -6.58
N LEU A 190 10.11 13.64 -6.64
CA LEU A 190 8.95 13.16 -7.41
C LEU A 190 8.81 13.83 -8.79
N SER A 191 9.78 14.65 -9.22
CA SER A 191 9.69 15.45 -10.46
C SER A 191 9.52 14.63 -11.73
N GLY A 192 10.00 13.39 -11.76
CA GLY A 192 9.81 12.47 -12.90
C GLY A 192 8.47 11.73 -12.91
N ALA A 193 7.54 12.08 -12.02
CA ALA A 193 6.19 11.51 -11.93
C ALA A 193 5.10 12.60 -12.13
N PRO A 194 4.97 13.19 -13.33
CA PRO A 194 4.07 14.33 -13.58
C PRO A 194 2.57 13.99 -13.46
N ASN A 195 2.19 12.72 -13.59
CA ASN A 195 0.80 12.25 -13.50
C ASN A 195 0.43 11.73 -12.10
N LEU A 196 1.25 12.03 -11.08
CA LEU A 196 1.01 11.60 -9.72
C LEU A 196 -0.25 12.28 -9.15
N GLN A 197 -1.20 11.46 -8.69
CA GLN A 197 -2.50 11.91 -8.18
C GLN A 197 -2.61 11.76 -6.67
N SER A 198 -1.95 10.76 -6.08
CA SER A 198 -2.06 10.48 -4.65
C SER A 198 -0.71 10.14 -4.03
N VAL A 199 -0.36 10.87 -2.96
CA VAL A 199 0.78 10.59 -2.09
C VAL A 199 0.29 10.39 -0.67
N THR A 200 0.54 9.20 -0.14
CA THR A 200 0.32 8.88 1.28
C THR A 200 1.64 8.46 1.92
N LEU A 201 2.10 9.26 2.89
CA LEU A 201 3.27 8.95 3.70
C LEU A 201 2.80 8.79 5.14
N ALA A 202 3.09 7.63 5.72
CA ALA A 202 2.63 7.34 7.07
C ALA A 202 3.74 6.72 7.92
N TRP A 203 3.86 7.16 9.16
CA TRP A 203 4.72 6.51 10.14
C TRP A 203 6.20 6.52 9.74
N LEU A 204 6.65 7.66 9.23
CA LEU A 204 8.04 7.95 8.85
C LEU A 204 8.67 8.81 9.95
N LEU A 205 9.12 8.15 11.01
CA LEU A 205 9.45 8.83 12.25
C LEU A 205 10.66 9.76 12.13
N GLU A 206 11.69 9.37 11.36
CA GLU A 206 12.94 10.14 11.19
C GLU A 206 12.92 11.14 10.01
N LEU A 207 11.86 11.16 9.20
CA LEU A 207 11.79 12.03 8.03
C LEU A 207 11.54 13.48 8.45
N ARG A 208 12.52 14.36 8.19
CA ARG A 208 12.46 15.78 8.59
C ARG A 208 11.88 16.72 7.55
N THR A 209 12.09 16.40 6.29
CA THR A 209 11.73 17.26 5.15
C THR A 209 11.18 16.41 4.00
N LEU A 210 10.42 17.06 3.12
CA LEU A 210 9.95 16.46 1.86
C LEU A 210 10.60 17.17 0.67
N PRO A 211 10.83 16.45 -0.44
CA PRO A 211 11.34 17.05 -1.67
C PRO A 211 10.33 18.04 -2.27
N PRO A 212 10.78 18.98 -3.10
CA PRO A 212 9.90 19.97 -3.73
C PRO A 212 8.78 19.36 -4.57
N PHE A 213 7.63 20.03 -4.63
CA PHE A 213 6.44 19.60 -5.38
C PHE A 213 6.23 20.31 -6.73
N GLY A 214 7.25 21.00 -7.25
CA GLY A 214 7.14 21.92 -8.40
C GLY A 214 6.43 21.37 -9.64
N ASP A 215 6.58 20.07 -9.91
CA ASP A 215 6.04 19.42 -11.12
C ASP A 215 4.72 18.66 -10.88
N LEU A 216 4.21 18.64 -9.63
CA LEU A 216 3.08 17.78 -9.22
C LEU A 216 1.71 18.47 -9.33
N ARG A 217 1.40 19.03 -10.51
CA ARG A 217 0.17 19.83 -10.72
C ARG A 217 -1.12 19.02 -10.59
N HIS A 218 -1.07 17.73 -10.92
CA HIS A 218 -2.21 16.81 -10.90
C HIS A 218 -2.41 16.08 -9.56
N LEU A 219 -1.63 16.44 -8.54
CA LEU A 219 -1.76 15.81 -7.23
C LEU A 219 -3.08 16.22 -6.58
N GLN A 220 -3.96 15.24 -6.37
CA GLN A 220 -5.29 15.42 -5.79
C GLN A 220 -5.31 15.15 -4.29
N THR A 221 -4.45 14.23 -3.82
CA THR A 221 -4.41 13.78 -2.43
C THR A 221 -2.99 13.81 -1.88
N LEU A 222 -2.80 14.52 -0.76
CA LEU A 222 -1.59 14.50 0.05
C LEU A 222 -1.94 14.15 1.50
N ARG A 223 -1.55 12.96 1.94
CA ARG A 223 -1.78 12.48 3.32
C ARG A 223 -0.45 12.24 4.00
N LEU A 224 -0.21 12.98 5.07
CA LEU A 224 0.97 12.83 5.93
C LEU A 224 0.49 12.45 7.33
N VAL A 225 0.87 11.26 7.79
CA VAL A 225 0.34 10.68 9.02
C VAL A 225 1.49 10.24 9.91
N LEU A 226 1.49 10.68 11.16
CA LEU A 226 2.47 10.26 12.18
C LEU A 226 3.92 10.44 11.71
N MET A 227 4.30 11.69 11.52
CA MET A 227 5.63 12.11 11.07
C MET A 227 6.14 13.18 12.04
N PRO A 228 6.47 12.80 13.28
CA PRO A 228 6.74 13.74 14.35
C PRO A 228 7.91 14.67 14.02
N HIS A 229 8.94 14.19 13.34
CA HIS A 229 10.10 15.01 12.98
C HIS A 229 9.94 15.86 11.73
N LEU A 230 8.79 15.83 11.06
CA LEU A 230 8.56 16.69 9.91
C LEU A 230 8.45 18.14 10.39
N GLU A 231 9.51 18.91 10.17
CA GLU A 231 9.67 20.27 10.70
C GLU A 231 8.99 21.33 9.84
N HIS A 232 8.94 21.11 8.52
CA HIS A 232 8.32 22.02 7.56
C HIS A 232 7.88 21.28 6.31
N LEU A 233 7.03 21.91 5.50
CA LEU A 233 6.70 21.45 4.15
C LEU A 233 7.31 22.35 3.08
N PRO A 234 7.69 21.79 1.91
CA PRO A 234 8.03 22.59 0.74
C PRO A 234 6.79 23.33 0.21
N ASP A 235 7.01 24.25 -0.73
CA ASP A 235 5.94 25.06 -1.30
C ASP A 235 4.81 24.20 -1.91
N LEU A 236 3.59 24.41 -1.42
CA LEU A 236 2.37 23.75 -1.86
C LEU A 236 1.68 24.51 -3.01
N SER A 237 2.13 25.72 -3.36
CA SER A 237 1.54 26.53 -4.45
C SER A 237 1.43 25.80 -5.81
N PRO A 238 2.37 24.91 -6.20
CA PRO A 238 2.28 24.16 -7.45
C PRO A 238 1.13 23.13 -7.50
N LEU A 239 0.58 22.74 -6.34
CA LEU A 239 -0.44 21.69 -6.20
C LEU A 239 -1.85 22.21 -6.52
N ILE A 240 -2.07 22.58 -7.79
CA ILE A 240 -3.30 23.26 -8.23
C ILE A 240 -4.56 22.39 -8.15
N ASP A 241 -4.44 21.08 -8.36
CA ASP A 241 -5.57 20.13 -8.35
C ASP A 241 -5.82 19.52 -6.95
N LEU A 242 -5.09 19.97 -5.92
CA LEU A 242 -5.16 19.36 -4.59
C LEU A 242 -6.54 19.58 -3.97
N SER A 243 -7.20 18.45 -3.73
CA SER A 243 -8.57 18.34 -3.22
C SER A 243 -8.62 17.78 -1.80
N GLU A 244 -7.57 17.07 -1.39
CA GLU A 244 -7.42 16.51 -0.06
C GLU A 244 -6.00 16.73 0.47
N PHE A 245 -5.89 17.41 1.60
CA PHE A 245 -4.65 17.57 2.35
C PHE A 245 -4.88 17.25 3.82
N THR A 246 -4.15 16.25 4.33
CA THR A 246 -4.33 15.75 5.69
C THR A 246 -2.99 15.68 6.41
N LEU A 247 -2.94 16.30 7.58
CA LEU A 247 -1.87 16.16 8.57
C LEU A 247 -2.49 15.55 9.83
N LEU A 248 -2.22 14.28 10.08
CA LEU A 248 -2.86 13.52 11.16
C LEU A 248 -1.83 12.87 12.07
N ARG A 249 -2.19 12.69 13.35
CA ARG A 249 -1.32 12.19 14.43
C ARG A 249 -0.17 13.17 14.73
N PRO A 250 0.69 12.92 15.73
CA PRO A 250 1.78 13.84 16.04
C PRO A 250 2.67 14.19 14.84
N ILE A 251 2.72 15.49 14.52
CA ILE A 251 3.53 16.12 13.46
C ILE A 251 3.95 17.50 13.98
N GLN A 252 5.24 17.73 14.20
CA GLN A 252 5.73 18.93 14.90
C GLN A 252 5.52 20.23 14.12
N LEU A 253 5.47 20.22 12.78
CA LEU A 253 5.16 21.43 11.98
C LEU A 253 3.82 22.09 12.35
N CYS A 254 2.92 21.35 13.01
CA CYS A 254 1.63 21.87 13.45
C CYS A 254 1.73 22.89 14.59
N CYS A 255 2.82 22.85 15.36
CA CYS A 255 3.03 23.62 16.59
C CYS A 255 4.43 24.27 16.68
N ASN A 256 5.40 23.89 15.85
CA ASN A 256 6.77 24.41 15.93
C ASN A 256 6.95 25.83 15.36
N GLY A 257 5.91 26.52 14.89
CA GLY A 257 6.02 27.85 14.31
C GLY A 257 6.06 27.91 12.78
N PHE A 258 6.14 26.79 12.07
CA PHE A 258 6.04 26.76 10.60
C PHE A 258 4.76 27.47 10.09
N ARG A 259 3.67 27.37 10.84
CA ARG A 259 2.36 27.97 10.53
C ARG A 259 2.17 29.39 11.07
N GLY A 260 3.21 30.02 11.59
CA GLY A 260 3.18 31.40 12.10
C GLY A 260 3.42 31.53 13.61
N THR A 261 2.82 30.67 14.42
CA THR A 261 2.98 30.70 15.90
C THR A 261 3.66 29.43 16.38
N CYS A 262 4.74 29.59 17.14
CA CYS A 262 5.39 28.48 17.83
C CYS A 262 4.73 28.28 19.20
N ASP A 263 4.10 27.12 19.40
CA ASP A 263 3.50 26.68 20.65
C ASP A 263 4.12 25.35 21.09
N LEU A 264 5.22 25.42 21.84
CA LEU A 264 5.91 24.23 22.35
C LEU A 264 5.15 23.52 23.48
N ALA A 265 4.05 24.11 23.98
CA ALA A 265 3.17 23.47 24.96
C ALA A 265 2.09 22.60 24.30
N ASP A 266 1.93 22.69 22.97
CA ASP A 266 1.02 21.81 22.23
C ASP A 266 1.47 20.35 22.32
N ASN A 267 0.51 19.45 22.45
CA ASN A 267 0.72 18.02 22.62
C ASN A 267 1.53 17.35 21.49
N PHE A 268 1.61 17.95 20.29
CA PHE A 268 2.47 17.47 19.20
C PHE A 268 3.94 17.90 19.32
N CYS A 269 4.22 18.94 20.13
CA CYS A 269 5.56 19.51 20.30
C CYS A 269 6.19 19.19 21.66
N VAL A 270 5.39 18.84 22.67
CA VAL A 270 5.91 18.34 23.96
C VAL A 270 6.57 16.98 23.77
N GLU A 271 7.59 16.69 24.59
CA GLU A 271 8.24 15.39 24.62
C GLU A 271 7.21 14.27 24.89
N ASN A 272 7.25 13.22 24.06
CA ASN A 272 6.46 12.01 24.25
C ASN A 272 7.42 10.83 24.42
N SER A 273 7.88 10.65 25.65
CA SER A 273 8.85 9.60 26.01
C SER A 273 8.29 8.19 25.76
N ALA A 274 6.97 7.98 25.88
CA ALA A 274 6.32 6.69 25.59
C ALA A 274 6.47 6.26 24.13
N SER A 275 6.55 7.22 23.21
CA SER A 275 6.72 6.99 21.78
C SER A 275 8.15 7.26 21.27
N GLY A 276 9.07 7.63 22.17
CA GLY A 276 10.44 8.02 21.82
C GLY A 276 10.50 9.27 20.92
N ILE A 277 9.50 10.15 21.00
CA ILE A 277 9.44 11.39 20.23
C ILE A 277 9.97 12.52 21.12
N PRO A 278 11.08 13.17 20.76
CA PRO A 278 11.63 14.26 21.57
C PRO A 278 10.81 15.54 21.38
N ALA A 279 10.98 16.49 22.31
CA ALA A 279 10.38 17.80 22.20
C ALA A 279 10.82 18.54 20.91
N ALA A 280 9.91 19.30 20.33
CA ALA A 280 10.20 20.15 19.18
C ALA A 280 11.00 21.39 19.58
N SER A 281 11.72 21.97 18.62
CA SER A 281 12.24 23.33 18.70
C SER A 281 11.45 24.25 17.78
N CYS A 282 11.42 25.55 18.09
CA CYS A 282 10.79 26.51 17.19
C CYS A 282 11.52 26.55 15.84
N PHE A 283 10.73 26.53 14.77
CA PHE A 283 11.17 26.70 13.40
C PHE A 283 11.80 28.08 13.24
N ALA A 284 13.03 28.12 12.72
CA ALA A 284 13.81 29.35 12.59
C ALA A 284 13.58 30.11 11.28
N GLY A 285 12.87 29.50 10.31
CA GLY A 285 12.58 30.13 9.02
C GLY A 285 11.31 30.99 9.04
N GLU A 286 11.06 31.69 7.94
CA GLU A 286 9.80 32.42 7.76
C GLU A 286 8.61 31.44 7.71
N PRO A 287 7.46 31.78 8.32
CA PRO A 287 6.25 30.98 8.23
C PRO A 287 5.89 30.64 6.78
N PHE A 288 5.50 29.38 6.54
CA PHE A 288 5.21 28.86 5.20
C PHE A 288 6.33 29.05 4.18
N LEU A 289 7.58 29.24 4.62
CA LEU A 289 8.74 29.60 3.79
C LEU A 289 8.51 30.88 2.96
N GLY A 290 7.69 31.80 3.45
CA GLY A 290 7.32 33.04 2.74
C GLY A 290 6.32 32.85 1.59
N SER A 291 5.80 31.63 1.38
CA SER A 291 4.87 31.34 0.28
C SER A 291 3.42 31.65 0.65
N VAL A 292 2.86 32.68 0.01
CA VAL A 292 1.44 33.04 0.11
C VAL A 292 0.53 31.91 -0.37
N GLY A 293 0.94 31.15 -1.40
CA GLY A 293 0.14 30.03 -1.89
C GLY A 293 0.13 28.88 -0.89
N THR A 294 1.26 28.57 -0.26
CA THR A 294 1.30 27.57 0.83
C THR A 294 0.44 27.99 2.01
N GLN A 295 0.51 29.25 2.43
CA GLN A 295 -0.37 29.77 3.49
C GLN A 295 -1.85 29.55 3.15
N LYS A 296 -2.28 29.91 1.94
CA LYS A 296 -3.67 29.71 1.48
C LYS A 296 -4.09 28.23 1.49
N MET A 297 -3.17 27.31 1.19
CA MET A 297 -3.46 25.87 1.25
C MET A 297 -3.70 25.41 2.69
N PHE A 298 -2.90 25.87 3.66
CA PHE A 298 -3.13 25.58 5.07
C PHE A 298 -4.45 26.17 5.59
N GLU A 299 -4.82 27.37 5.12
CA GLU A 299 -6.12 27.98 5.44
C GLU A 299 -7.29 27.19 4.85
N LYS A 300 -7.19 26.79 3.57
CA LYS A 300 -8.20 25.99 2.85
C LYS A 300 -8.49 24.66 3.54
N PHE A 301 -7.45 23.99 4.05
CA PHE A 301 -7.54 22.64 4.61
C PHE A 301 -7.48 22.61 6.14
N ASN A 302 -7.79 23.71 6.82
CA ASN A 302 -7.66 23.83 8.28
C ASN A 302 -8.38 22.73 9.09
N ALA A 303 -9.49 22.17 8.56
CA ALA A 303 -10.32 21.16 9.21
C ALA A 303 -9.77 19.73 9.08
N SER A 304 -8.83 19.48 8.16
CA SER A 304 -8.23 18.17 7.92
C SER A 304 -6.77 18.08 8.35
N ILE A 305 -6.18 19.19 8.79
CA ILE A 305 -4.79 19.26 9.23
C ILE A 305 -4.70 19.61 10.71
N CYS A 306 -3.65 19.11 11.39
CA CYS A 306 -3.27 19.52 12.74
C CYS A 306 -4.43 19.48 13.75
N GLN A 307 -5.31 18.49 13.60
CA GLN A 307 -6.46 18.33 14.48
C GLN A 307 -6.00 17.96 15.87
N LYS A 308 -6.60 18.58 16.89
CA LYS A 308 -6.31 18.22 18.29
C LYS A 308 -6.78 16.80 18.55
N LEU A 309 -5.90 15.99 19.12
CA LEU A 309 -6.16 14.59 19.41
C LEU A 309 -6.23 14.37 20.92
N PRO A 310 -7.13 13.48 21.40
CA PRO A 310 -7.05 12.98 22.76
C PRO A 310 -5.74 12.22 23.00
N SER A 311 -5.31 12.12 24.26
CA SER A 311 -3.95 11.71 24.62
C SER A 311 -3.57 10.28 24.21
N ASP A 312 -4.53 9.37 24.12
CA ASP A 312 -4.38 7.99 23.64
C ASP A 312 -3.98 7.94 22.16
N LEU A 313 -4.48 8.87 21.34
CA LEU A 313 -4.14 9.00 19.93
C LEU A 313 -2.81 9.74 19.69
N LEU A 314 -2.11 10.16 20.75
CA LEU A 314 -0.74 10.68 20.65
C LEU A 314 0.31 9.57 20.74
N VAL A 315 -0.04 8.41 21.30
CA VAL A 315 0.90 7.29 21.45
C VAL A 315 1.04 6.54 20.14
N VAL A 316 2.27 6.35 19.68
CA VAL A 316 2.57 5.50 18.53
C VAL A 316 2.10 4.08 18.83
N PRO A 317 1.18 3.47 18.03
CA PRO A 317 0.70 2.12 18.32
C PRO A 317 1.86 1.13 18.33
N GLY A 318 1.97 0.34 19.40
CA GLY A 318 3.01 -0.68 19.52
C GLY A 318 2.85 -1.80 18.47
N ALA A 319 3.93 -2.52 18.21
CA ALA A 319 3.87 -3.77 17.46
C ALA A 319 3.11 -4.83 18.27
N PRO A 320 2.36 -5.74 17.63
CA PRO A 320 1.88 -6.96 18.27
C PRO A 320 3.04 -7.68 18.97
N THR A 321 2.85 -8.00 20.26
CA THR A 321 3.84 -8.72 21.06
C THR A 321 3.48 -10.19 21.14
N LYS A 322 4.44 -11.06 21.46
CA LYS A 322 4.18 -12.49 21.70
C LYS A 322 3.04 -12.69 22.69
N GLN A 323 3.08 -11.97 23.81
CA GLN A 323 2.05 -12.04 24.84
C GLN A 323 0.67 -11.65 24.32
N THR A 324 0.53 -10.51 23.62
CA THR A 324 -0.77 -10.04 23.13
C THR A 324 -1.35 -10.91 22.02
N ILE A 325 -0.51 -11.60 21.25
CA ILE A 325 -0.93 -12.58 20.23
C ILE A 325 -1.39 -13.88 20.88
N GLU A 326 -0.60 -14.43 21.80
CA GLU A 326 -0.90 -15.69 22.49
C GLU A 326 -2.17 -15.59 23.34
N MET A 327 -2.47 -14.42 23.92
CA MET A 327 -3.74 -14.14 24.61
C MET A 327 -4.98 -14.44 23.76
N CYS A 328 -4.87 -14.31 22.44
CA CYS A 328 -6.00 -14.50 21.54
C CYS A 328 -6.20 -15.94 21.09
N ASP A 329 -5.17 -16.80 21.16
CA ASP A 329 -5.28 -18.23 20.82
C ASP A 329 -6.04 -18.49 19.52
N SER A 330 -5.78 -17.69 18.48
CA SER A 330 -6.46 -17.74 17.17
C SER A 330 -7.99 -17.54 17.20
N LYS A 331 -8.55 -16.92 18.24
CA LYS A 331 -9.99 -16.67 18.41
C LYS A 331 -10.33 -15.19 18.13
N PRO A 332 -10.77 -14.86 16.91
CA PRO A 332 -11.10 -13.47 16.57
C PRO A 332 -12.33 -12.99 17.35
N PHE A 333 -12.31 -11.75 17.81
CA PHE A 333 -13.34 -11.09 18.61
C PHE A 333 -13.52 -11.63 20.05
N ALA A 334 -12.65 -12.54 20.49
CA ALA A 334 -12.59 -12.95 21.88
C ALA A 334 -12.26 -11.75 22.79
N GLN A 335 -12.82 -11.76 24.00
CA GLN A 335 -12.40 -10.85 25.07
C GLN A 335 -11.00 -11.24 25.53
N CYS A 336 -10.12 -10.25 25.72
CA CYS A 336 -8.76 -10.45 26.24
C CYS A 336 -8.44 -9.40 27.29
N GLU A 337 -7.40 -9.64 28.10
CA GLU A 337 -6.95 -8.70 29.14
C GLU A 337 -5.58 -8.13 28.80
N LEU A 338 -5.47 -6.81 28.78
CA LEU A 338 -4.22 -6.12 28.44
C LEU A 338 -3.24 -6.16 29.61
N PRO A 339 -1.92 -6.12 29.33
CA PRO A 339 -0.89 -5.90 30.34
C PRO A 339 -1.10 -4.52 31.00
N GLY A 340 -1.75 -4.48 32.16
CA GLY A 340 -2.16 -3.24 32.83
C GLY A 340 -3.61 -3.20 33.34
N GLY A 341 -4.41 -4.25 33.09
CA GLY A 341 -5.73 -4.42 33.73
C GLY A 341 -6.93 -3.86 32.96
N GLY A 342 -6.84 -3.74 31.64
CA GLY A 342 -7.94 -3.30 30.77
C GLY A 342 -8.54 -4.44 29.95
N ILE A 343 -9.83 -4.36 29.63
CA ILE A 343 -10.49 -5.27 28.70
C ILE A 343 -10.14 -4.87 27.27
N GLY A 344 -9.71 -5.84 26.47
CA GLY A 344 -9.47 -5.71 25.05
C GLY A 344 -10.27 -6.70 24.22
N ILE A 345 -10.11 -6.57 22.91
CA ILE A 345 -10.66 -7.46 21.89
C ILE A 345 -9.53 -8.06 21.06
N CYS A 346 -9.63 -9.36 20.78
CA CYS A 346 -8.78 -10.01 19.80
C CYS A 346 -9.19 -9.58 18.40
N TYR A 347 -8.38 -8.75 17.76
CA TYR A 347 -8.74 -8.14 16.49
C TYR A 347 -7.57 -8.18 15.50
N ASN A 348 -7.87 -8.42 14.23
CA ASN A 348 -6.91 -8.28 13.15
C ASN A 348 -6.97 -6.84 12.63
N THR A 349 -6.05 -6.01 13.09
CA THR A 349 -5.91 -4.63 12.59
C THR A 349 -5.12 -4.63 11.29
N ARG A 350 -5.72 -4.10 10.22
CA ARG A 350 -5.05 -3.84 8.93
C ARG A 350 -4.33 -5.04 8.31
N MET A 351 -4.90 -6.25 8.41
CA MET A 351 -4.27 -7.50 7.92
C MET A 351 -2.99 -7.88 8.69
N GLN A 352 -2.83 -7.43 9.94
CA GLN A 352 -1.76 -7.89 10.82
C GLN A 352 -2.15 -9.21 11.52
N VAL A 353 -1.22 -9.76 12.30
CA VAL A 353 -1.49 -10.90 13.18
C VAL A 353 -2.62 -10.59 14.17
N LEU A 354 -3.45 -11.60 14.46
CA LEU A 354 -4.46 -11.50 15.49
C LEU A 354 -3.80 -11.20 16.85
N SER A 355 -4.19 -10.09 17.48
CA SER A 355 -3.62 -9.67 18.76
C SER A 355 -4.68 -8.99 19.61
N CYS A 356 -4.46 -9.00 20.92
CA CYS A 356 -5.29 -8.29 21.88
C CYS A 356 -5.09 -6.77 21.72
N TYR A 357 -6.18 -6.03 21.49
CA TYR A 357 -6.20 -4.58 21.39
C TYR A 357 -7.19 -3.97 22.38
N GLY A 358 -6.77 -2.91 23.08
CA GLY A 358 -7.60 -2.15 24.01
C GLY A 358 -8.39 -1.00 23.41
N ASP A 359 -8.42 -0.88 22.09
CA ASP A 359 -9.11 0.23 21.42
C ASP A 359 -10.62 -0.04 21.39
N GLU A 360 -11.38 0.81 22.10
CA GLU A 360 -12.83 0.71 22.24
C GLU A 360 -13.55 0.85 20.90
N ASN A 361 -12.94 1.47 19.88
CA ASN A 361 -13.52 1.57 18.55
C ASN A 361 -13.68 0.19 17.91
N TYR A 362 -12.76 -0.76 18.12
CA TYR A 362 -12.89 -2.11 17.59
C TYR A 362 -14.04 -2.88 18.26
N ILE A 363 -14.19 -2.71 19.58
CA ILE A 363 -15.28 -3.31 20.36
C ILE A 363 -16.62 -2.76 19.89
N THR A 364 -16.74 -1.44 19.81
CA THR A 364 -17.95 -0.73 19.38
C THR A 364 -18.33 -1.08 17.95
N LEU A 365 -17.34 -1.10 17.04
CA LEU A 365 -17.54 -1.50 15.66
C LEU A 365 -18.09 -2.93 15.56
N ARG A 366 -17.52 -3.89 16.31
CA ARG A 366 -17.99 -5.28 16.25
C ARG A 366 -19.40 -5.44 16.83
N ARG A 367 -19.73 -4.75 17.93
CA ARG A 367 -21.11 -4.70 18.45
C ARG A 367 -22.09 -4.19 17.40
N TYR A 368 -21.75 -3.12 16.71
CA TYR A 368 -22.57 -2.57 15.63
C TYR A 368 -22.72 -3.55 14.46
N GLN A 369 -21.65 -4.24 14.06
CA GLN A 369 -21.72 -5.28 13.02
C GLN A 369 -22.66 -6.43 13.37
N ILE A 370 -22.63 -6.89 14.63
CA ILE A 370 -23.56 -7.92 15.13
C ILE A 370 -25.00 -7.41 15.07
N GLN A 371 -25.27 -6.18 15.51
CA GLN A 371 -26.59 -5.55 15.42
C GLN A 371 -27.11 -5.43 13.98
N MET A 372 -26.20 -5.21 13.02
CA MET A 372 -26.50 -5.19 11.59
C MET A 372 -26.68 -6.58 10.97
N GLY A 373 -26.63 -7.65 11.76
CA GLY A 373 -26.87 -9.02 11.32
C GLY A 373 -25.66 -9.74 10.76
N GLN A 374 -24.43 -9.25 11.00
CA GLN A 374 -23.25 -10.05 10.68
C GLN A 374 -23.18 -11.31 11.54
N ARG A 375 -22.78 -12.43 10.92
CA ARG A 375 -22.59 -13.70 11.62
C ARG A 375 -21.58 -13.52 12.77
N CYS A 376 -21.93 -14.06 13.92
CA CYS A 376 -21.10 -14.06 15.13
C CYS A 376 -21.12 -15.43 15.81
N ASP A 377 -20.12 -15.67 16.64
CA ASP A 377 -20.04 -16.86 17.50
C ASP A 377 -20.76 -16.59 18.84
N PRO A 378 -21.85 -17.31 19.17
CA PRO A 378 -22.68 -17.02 20.34
C PRO A 378 -21.98 -17.35 21.66
N ILE A 379 -20.88 -18.11 21.65
CA ILE A 379 -20.09 -18.42 22.84
C ILE A 379 -18.99 -17.36 22.98
N LEU A 380 -18.19 -17.17 21.93
CA LEU A 380 -17.03 -16.29 21.96
C LEU A 380 -17.40 -14.81 22.03
N GLU A 381 -18.46 -14.41 21.33
CA GLU A 381 -18.87 -13.02 21.14
C GLU A 381 -20.09 -12.64 21.98
N LYS A 382 -20.45 -13.48 22.97
CA LYS A 382 -21.55 -13.20 23.90
C LYS A 382 -21.39 -11.86 24.62
N TRP A 383 -20.15 -11.53 25.00
CA TRP A 383 -19.79 -10.26 25.65
C TRP A 383 -19.95 -9.02 24.73
N LEU A 384 -20.12 -9.25 23.42
CA LEU A 384 -20.42 -8.25 22.40
C LEU A 384 -21.92 -8.21 22.04
N GLY A 385 -22.76 -9.00 22.70
CA GLY A 385 -24.20 -9.07 22.43
C GLY A 385 -24.58 -10.03 21.31
N CYS A 386 -23.71 -10.97 20.93
CA CYS A 386 -24.11 -12.08 20.07
C CYS A 386 -25.06 -13.01 20.83
N ASN A 387 -26.18 -13.34 20.21
CA ASN A 387 -27.18 -14.27 20.71
C ASN A 387 -27.30 -15.47 19.75
N GLU A 388 -27.91 -16.56 20.22
CA GLU A 388 -28.19 -17.77 19.41
C GLU A 388 -29.08 -17.51 18.20
#